data_AF-A0A183PGC5-F1
#
_entry.id   AF-A0A183PGC5-F1
#
_cell.length_a   1.000
_cell.length_b   1.000
_cell.length_c   1.000
_cell.angle_alpha   90.00
_cell.angle_beta   90.00
_cell.angle_gamma   90.00
#
_symmetry.space_group_name_H-M   'P 1'
#
loop_
_entity.id
_entity.type
_entity.pdbx_description
1 polymer ?
#
loop_
_entity_poly.entity_id
_entity_poly.type
_entity_poly.pdbx_seq_one_letter_code
_entity_poly.pdbx_strand_id
1 'polypeptide(L)'
;MSSAFTARDLNHFDYVIIGGGIAGVVCAETLCELLNPSRFSGALQSSSGHLNYASKRVALISASQTVKTTINLRRISNMIETFDIEEKSGSSWSETWPDTLTVICDTMIKLE
;
A
#
# COMPACT_ATOMS: atom_id res chain seq x y z
N MET A 1 19.07 8.18 16.95
CA MET A 1 19.82 6.96 16.58
C MET A 1 19.19 6.42 15.31
N SER A 2 19.84 6.65 14.16
CA SER A 2 19.39 6.25 12.83
C SER A 2 19.81 4.80 12.59
N SER A 3 18.87 3.87 12.45
CA SER A 3 19.17 2.53 11.95
C SER A 3 19.44 2.64 10.46
N ALA A 4 20.71 2.57 10.08
CA ALA A 4 21.10 2.46 8.69
C ALA A 4 20.54 1.15 8.11
N PHE A 5 19.55 1.23 7.23
CA PHE A 5 19.07 0.10 6.44
C PHE A 5 20.26 -0.50 5.67
N THR A 6 20.47 -1.80 5.77
CA THR A 6 21.54 -2.46 5.00
C THR A 6 21.10 -2.59 3.54
N ALA A 7 22.04 -2.68 2.59
CA ALA A 7 21.73 -2.82 1.16
C ALA A 7 20.83 -4.05 0.83
N ARG A 8 20.81 -5.06 1.70
CA ARG A 8 19.91 -6.23 1.58
C ARG A 8 18.46 -5.89 1.91
N ASP A 9 18.23 -4.95 2.82
CA ASP A 9 16.89 -4.52 3.23
C ASP A 9 16.22 -3.66 2.14
N LEU A 10 17.01 -3.03 1.25
CA LEU A 10 16.52 -2.27 0.11
C LEU A 10 15.97 -3.14 -1.03
N ASN A 11 16.39 -4.40 -1.12
CA ASN A 11 15.97 -5.34 -2.17
C ASN A 11 14.89 -6.32 -1.72
N HIS A 12 14.31 -6.11 -0.54
CA HIS A 12 13.29 -6.99 0.02
C HIS A 12 11.96 -6.25 0.21
N PHE A 13 10.88 -6.93 -0.16
CA PHE A 13 9.51 -6.57 0.16
C PHE A 13 8.89 -7.69 1.00
N ASP A 14 8.24 -7.32 2.10
CA ASP A 14 7.49 -8.26 2.94
C ASP A 14 6.21 -8.72 2.24
N TYR A 15 5.61 -7.83 1.45
CA TYR A 15 4.37 -8.10 0.71
C TYR A 15 4.52 -7.65 -0.74
N VAL A 16 4.01 -8.47 -1.66
CA VAL A 16 3.96 -8.16 -3.08
C VAL A 16 2.54 -8.35 -3.57
N ILE A 17 1.97 -7.31 -4.17
CA ILE A 17 0.63 -7.29 -4.74
C ILE A 17 0.80 -7.15 -6.25
N ILE A 18 0.15 -8.03 -7.00
CA ILE A 18 0.25 -8.06 -8.46
C ILE A 18 -1.07 -7.59 -9.05
N GLY A 19 -1.00 -6.48 -9.81
CA GLY A 19 -2.11 -5.89 -10.53
C GLY A 19 -2.52 -4.52 -10.01
N GLY A 20 -2.24 -3.45 -10.77
CA GLY A 20 -2.66 -2.07 -10.49
C GLY A 20 -4.13 -1.76 -10.80
N GLY A 21 -5.00 -2.77 -10.84
CA GLY A 21 -6.44 -2.59 -10.96
C GLY A 21 -7.08 -2.26 -9.61
N ILE A 22 -8.40 -2.03 -9.60
CA ILE A 22 -9.16 -1.62 -8.41
C ILE A 22 -8.86 -2.53 -7.20
N ALA A 23 -8.97 -3.85 -7.39
CA ALA A 23 -8.78 -4.80 -6.29
C ALA A 23 -7.35 -4.77 -5.71
N GLY A 24 -6.33 -4.69 -6.57
CA GLY A 24 -4.93 -4.67 -6.10
C GLY A 24 -4.56 -3.35 -5.45
N VAL A 25 -5.06 -2.23 -5.96
CA VAL A 25 -4.85 -0.90 -5.39
C VAL A 25 -5.52 -0.77 -4.03
N VAL A 26 -6.78 -1.18 -3.90
CA VAL A 26 -7.51 -1.17 -2.62
C VAL A 26 -6.85 -2.13 -1.62
N CYS A 27 -6.40 -3.31 -2.07
CA CYS A 27 -5.66 -4.23 -1.23
C CYS A 27 -4.36 -3.59 -0.70
N ALA A 28 -3.60 -2.90 -1.55
CA ALA A 28 -2.36 -2.23 -1.17
C ALA A 28 -2.62 -1.09 -0.18
N GLU A 29 -3.65 -0.28 -0.42
CA GLU A 29 -4.08 0.81 0.44
C GLU A 29 -4.48 0.30 1.83
N THR A 30 -5.45 -0.63 1.89
CA THR A 30 -5.91 -1.21 3.17
C THR A 30 -4.77 -1.88 3.92
N LEU A 31 -3.88 -2.59 3.22
CA LEU A 31 -2.71 -3.18 3.84
C LEU A 31 -1.84 -2.08 4.45
N CYS A 32 -1.42 -1.07 3.69
CA CYS A 32 -0.55 0.00 4.17
C CYS A 32 -1.14 0.76 5.38
N GLU A 33 -2.45 0.93 5.44
CA GLU A 33 -3.16 1.49 6.60
C GLU A 33 -3.07 0.58 7.83
N LEU A 34 -3.24 -0.73 7.66
CA LEU A 34 -3.09 -1.71 8.75
C LEU A 34 -1.64 -1.82 9.24
N LEU A 35 -0.66 -1.68 8.32
CA LEU A 35 0.76 -1.66 8.67
C LEU A 35 1.14 -0.37 9.43
N ASN A 36 0.45 0.75 9.20
CA ASN A 36 0.70 2.06 9.81
C ASN A 36 -0.58 2.69 10.41
N PRO A 37 -1.10 2.17 11.55
CA PRO A 37 -2.39 2.58 12.10
C PRO A 37 -2.48 4.07 12.53
N SER A 38 -1.32 4.71 12.72
CA SER A 38 -1.17 6.08 13.21
C SER A 38 -1.65 7.18 12.25
N ARG A 39 -2.11 6.85 11.03
CA ARG A 39 -2.72 7.84 10.11
C ARG A 39 -4.23 8.01 10.24
N PHE A 40 -4.97 7.04 10.81
CA PHE A 40 -6.43 7.11 10.87
C PHE A 40 -7.00 6.97 12.29
N SER A 41 -6.24 6.37 13.21
CA SER A 41 -6.70 6.23 14.58
C SER A 41 -6.08 7.31 15.46
N GLY A 42 -6.92 8.20 16.01
CA GLY A 42 -6.62 8.93 17.24
C GLY A 42 -6.45 8.00 18.47
N ALA A 43 -6.11 6.73 18.25
CA ALA A 43 -5.76 5.78 19.28
C ALA A 43 -4.50 6.27 19.99
N LEU A 44 -4.74 6.87 21.14
CA LEU A 44 -3.98 6.67 22.37
C LEU A 44 -2.81 5.69 22.19
N GLN A 45 -1.61 6.22 22.38
CA GLN A 45 -0.43 5.46 22.76
C GLN A 45 -0.73 4.78 24.10
N SER A 46 -1.53 3.71 24.09
CA SER A 46 -1.70 2.84 25.24
C SER A 46 -0.52 1.88 25.25
N SER A 47 0.55 2.37 25.87
CA SER A 47 1.56 1.62 26.61
C SER A 47 1.20 0.17 26.87
N SER A 48 1.73 -0.76 26.07
CA SER A 48 2.05 -2.15 26.44
C SER A 48 2.63 -2.90 25.24
N GLY A 49 3.93 -3.21 25.28
CA GLY A 49 4.55 -4.14 24.34
C GLY A 49 5.25 -3.47 23.18
N HIS A 50 6.58 -3.48 23.25
CA HIS A 50 7.53 -3.08 22.23
C HIS A 50 7.41 -3.99 20.98
N LEU A 51 6.31 -3.88 20.22
CA LEU A 51 6.24 -4.51 18.91
C LEU A 51 7.04 -3.62 17.95
N ASN A 52 8.29 -4.00 17.72
CA ASN A 52 9.07 -3.52 16.58
C ASN A 52 8.30 -3.84 15.31
N TYR A 53 7.42 -2.94 14.89
CA TYR A 53 6.98 -2.90 13.51
C TYR A 53 8.19 -2.43 12.71
N ALA A 54 9.14 -3.34 12.49
CA ALA A 54 10.19 -3.13 11.49
C ALA A 54 9.47 -2.68 10.22
N SER A 55 9.85 -1.52 9.69
CA SER A 55 9.20 -0.87 8.55
C SER A 55 8.91 -1.90 7.46
N LYS A 56 7.65 -2.35 7.38
CA LYS A 56 7.23 -3.38 6.44
C LYS A 56 7.10 -2.74 5.07
N ARG A 57 7.68 -3.38 4.06
CA ARG A 57 7.72 -2.85 2.70
C ARG A 57 6.76 -3.62 1.81
N VAL A 58 5.93 -2.89 1.09
CA VAL A 58 4.92 -3.39 0.16
C VAL A 58 5.30 -2.98 -1.25
N ALA A 59 5.35 -3.95 -2.16
CA ALA A 59 5.44 -3.69 -3.59
C ALA A 59 4.07 -3.87 -4.25
N LEU A 60 3.63 -2.90 -5.04
CA LEU A 60 2.51 -3.05 -5.98
C LEU A 60 3.08 -3.11 -7.39
N ILE A 61 2.98 -4.27 -8.04
CA ILE A 61 3.43 -4.46 -9.42
C ILE A 61 2.26 -4.21 -10.37
N SER A 62 2.42 -3.27 -11.28
CA SER A 62 1.42 -2.91 -12.29
C SER A 62 2.00 -3.01 -13.69
N ALA A 63 1.22 -3.57 -14.62
CA ALA A 63 1.57 -3.59 -16.04
C ALA A 63 1.39 -2.21 -16.73
N SER A 64 0.87 -1.22 -16.02
CA SER A 64 0.70 0.16 -16.49
C SER A 64 1.38 1.15 -15.54
N GLN A 65 1.81 2.28 -16.07
CA GLN A 65 2.31 3.42 -15.30
C GLN A 65 1.23 4.07 -14.44
N THR A 66 -0.04 3.82 -14.77
CA THR A 66 -1.21 4.23 -13.99
C THR A 66 -1.75 3.08 -13.14
N VAL A 67 -2.37 3.44 -12.03
CA VAL A 67 -3.11 2.55 -11.15
C VAL A 67 -4.56 3.02 -11.06
N LYS A 68 -5.50 2.07 -11.01
CA LYS A 68 -6.93 2.35 -10.88
C LYS A 68 -7.29 2.45 -9.41
N THR A 69 -7.49 3.67 -8.94
CA THR A 69 -7.91 3.96 -7.57
C THR A 69 -9.42 4.16 -7.51
N THR A 70 -10.01 3.76 -6.39
CA THR A 70 -11.36 4.21 -6.02
C THR A 70 -11.26 5.54 -5.30
N ILE A 71 -12.18 6.46 -5.58
CA ILE A 71 -12.28 7.75 -4.91
C ILE A 71 -13.73 8.01 -4.49
N ASN A 72 -13.95 9.02 -3.65
CA ASN A 72 -15.28 9.44 -3.21
C ASN A 72 -16.13 8.29 -2.64
N LEU A 73 -15.48 7.34 -1.95
CA LEU A 73 -16.16 6.18 -1.38
C LEU A 73 -17.23 6.64 -0.37
N ARG A 74 -18.47 6.29 -0.67
CA ARG A 74 -19.63 6.56 0.17
C ARG A 74 -20.37 5.27 0.45
N ARG A 75 -20.48 4.95 1.74
CA ARG A 75 -21.34 3.87 2.21
C ARG A 75 -22.80 4.33 2.21
N ILE A 76 -23.61 3.71 1.37
CA ILE A 76 -25.05 4.02 1.24
C ILE A 76 -25.86 3.16 2.22
N SER A 77 -25.45 1.90 2.41
CA SER A 77 -26.06 1.00 3.39
C SER A 77 -25.01 0.04 3.95
N ASN A 78 -25.44 -0.88 4.82
CA ASN A 78 -24.52 -1.88 5.35
C ASN A 78 -23.87 -2.76 4.26
N MET A 79 -24.54 -2.95 3.11
CA MET A 79 -24.11 -3.82 2.01
C MET A 79 -23.84 -3.09 0.70
N ILE A 80 -24.09 -1.77 0.62
CA ILE A 80 -23.97 -1.01 -0.63
C ILE A 80 -23.04 0.16 -0.43
N GLU A 81 -22.04 0.24 -1.30
CA GLU A 81 -21.07 1.31 -1.39
C GLU A 81 -21.08 1.86 -2.81
N THR A 82 -20.91 3.18 -2.93
CA THR A 82 -20.66 3.85 -4.19
C THR A 82 -19.28 4.48 -4.14
N PHE A 83 -18.56 4.44 -5.24
CA PHE A 83 -17.25 5.06 -5.39
C PHE A 83 -17.07 5.42 -6.86
N ASP A 84 -16.28 6.46 -7.12
CA ASP A 84 -15.83 6.77 -8.47
C ASP A 84 -14.48 6.09 -8.73
N ILE A 85 -14.10 5.98 -10.00
CA ILE A 85 -12.82 5.40 -10.41
C ILE A 85 -11.98 6.52 -11.03
N GLU A 86 -10.74 6.63 -10.59
CA GLU A 86 -9.75 7.54 -11.15
C GLU A 86 -8.47 6.75 -11.49
N GLU A 87 -7.81 7.12 -12.58
CA GLU A 87 -6.47 6.62 -12.87
C GLU A 87 -5.43 7.62 -12.35
N LYS A 88 -4.56 7.15 -11.45
CA LYS A 88 -3.47 7.94 -10.88
C LYS A 88 -2.13 7.40 -11.34
N SER A 89 -1.10 8.24 -11.37
CA SER A 89 0.25 7.77 -11.67
C SER A 89 0.79 6.93 -10.51
N GLY A 90 1.52 5.85 -10.82
CA GLY A 90 2.14 5.00 -9.81
C GLY A 90 3.13 5.74 -8.90
N SER A 91 3.75 6.82 -9.40
CA SER A 91 4.64 7.67 -8.60
C SER A 91 3.87 8.41 -7.50
N SER A 92 2.77 9.09 -7.86
CA SER A 92 1.91 9.79 -6.89
C SER A 92 1.33 8.83 -5.84
N TRP A 93 1.09 7.58 -6.23
CA TRP A 93 0.58 6.57 -5.31
C TRP A 93 1.64 6.10 -4.32
N SER A 94 2.88 5.94 -4.76
CA SER A 94 4.02 5.63 -3.87
C SER A 94 4.27 6.76 -2.86
N GLU A 95 4.07 8.02 -3.27
CA GLU A 95 4.20 9.20 -2.39
C GLU A 95 3.15 9.24 -1.26
N THR A 96 2.03 8.54 -1.41
CA THR A 96 0.97 8.51 -0.38
C THR A 96 1.40 7.71 0.85
N TRP A 97 2.23 6.67 0.67
CA TRP A 97 2.82 5.89 1.76
C TRP A 97 4.35 5.82 1.63
N PRO A 98 5.06 6.93 1.97
CA PRO A 98 6.50 6.96 1.92
C PRO A 98 7.10 5.84 2.75
N ASP A 99 8.19 5.26 2.25
CA ASP A 99 8.96 4.16 2.85
C ASP A 99 8.20 2.83 3.06
N THR A 100 6.88 2.80 2.83
CA THR A 100 6.03 1.61 2.98
C THR A 100 5.64 1.04 1.62
N LEU A 101 5.07 1.85 0.72
CA LEU A 101 4.59 1.39 -0.58
C LEU A 101 5.55 1.80 -1.70
N THR A 102 5.88 0.86 -2.57
CA THR A 102 6.57 1.12 -3.83
C THR A 102 5.76 0.55 -4.98
N VAL A 103 5.37 1.39 -5.94
CA VAL A 103 4.74 0.95 -7.18
C VAL A 103 5.81 0.67 -8.22
N ILE A 104 5.82 -0.56 -8.73
CA ILE A 104 6.75 -1.03 -9.76
C ILE A 104 5.95 -1.22 -11.05
N CYS A 105 6.40 -0.57 -12.13
CA CYS A 105 5.82 -0.74 -13.46
C CYS A 105 6.54 -1.90 -14.16
N ASP A 106 5.90 -3.07 -14.20
CA ASP A 106 6.45 -4.26 -14.85
C ASP A 106 5.34 -5.24 -15.26
N THR A 107 5.67 -6.13 -16.18
CA THR A 107 4.77 -7.16 -16.70
C THR A 107 5.18 -8.54 -16.20
N MET A 108 4.18 -9.35 -15.84
CA MET A 108 4.41 -10.74 -15.44
C MET A 108 4.51 -11.63 -16.67
N ILE A 109 5.55 -12.44 -16.73
CA ILE A 109 5.69 -13.50 -17.73
C ILE A 109 5.37 -14.85 -17.10
N LYS A 110 4.67 -15.70 -17.86
CA LYS A 110 4.43 -17.08 -17.45
C LYS A 110 5.72 -17.87 -17.64
N LEU A 111 6.17 -18.57 -16.59
CA LEU A 111 7.24 -19.55 -16.71
C LEU A 111 6.63 -20.89 -17.17
N GLU A 112 7.29 -21.55 -18.12
CA GLU A 112 6.92 -22.86 -18.64
C GLU A 112 7.37 -24.01 -17.72
#